data_AF-A0A0N0RT71-F1
#
_entry.id   AF-A0A0N0RT71-F1
#
_cell.length_a   1.000
_cell.length_b   1.000
_cell.length_c   1.000
_cell.angle_alpha   90.00
_cell.angle_beta   90.00
_cell.angle_gamma   90.00
#
_symmetry.space_group_name_H-M   'P 1'
#
loop_
_entity.id
_entity.type
_entity.pdbx_description
1 polymer ?
#
loop_
_entity_poly.entity_id
_entity_poly.type
_entity_poly.pdbx_seq_one_letter_code
_entity_poly.pdbx_strand_id
1 'polypeptide(L)'
;MDDYMFAEFVGECKVVQELTSYLEIFNYTNPHYDTVEEHALSDDEFENFLNRRGAFAPPERMPADVRLLSGVRLVVQKGASDKDTFSPRCISLPKDRYASMMKTLDLPLRAIETSAVVGPFFWCGYDQNDENPHLQILHRKSDVRKKGKTRGWEIMLSYSFKTAITTGFVKGTESSDIIKALAHLTGCARQVGHPMLLSTIILTYDLSPINDQKQREARDWLRRLENAVSMRDEVDQGEQYNSDLLVQVDGLNRDLVECHSHVMWKRPQAYFELVLEMEVCLNRFKTFWPMAHRRDMSREEAAHRQDIDKLHRSMVARMEFYKVKLKGLENYIHTTLERLKVQREALYNIMTQREARLNLQIADEASVSAWVWVYFAMTIPITFFFVAAWIWYDRQRKVKDERDEKELQEEIDNMEKDIMATMRRKTMSRAHTWNTALSMGGAPV
;
A
#
# COMPACT_ATOMS: atom_id res chain seq x y z
N MET A 1 -21.27 24.20 0.30
CA MET A 1 -20.19 23.38 -0.27
C MET A 1 -20.36 21.94 0.17
N ASP A 2 -20.38 21.67 1.48
CA ASP A 2 -20.53 20.32 2.05
C ASP A 2 -21.78 19.57 1.54
N ASP A 3 -22.95 20.20 1.47
CA ASP A 3 -24.16 19.57 0.92
C ASP A 3 -24.02 19.15 -0.54
N TYR A 4 -23.34 19.99 -1.34
CA TYR A 4 -23.12 19.73 -2.76
C TYR A 4 -22.20 18.53 -2.95
N MET A 5 -21.04 18.55 -2.26
CA MET A 5 -20.09 17.43 -2.31
C MET A 5 -20.73 16.13 -1.80
N PHE A 6 -21.50 16.22 -0.71
CA PHE A 6 -22.22 15.08 -0.16
C PHE A 6 -23.20 14.48 -1.17
N ALA A 7 -24.04 15.31 -1.80
CA ALA A 7 -25.01 14.85 -2.79
C ALA A 7 -24.31 14.21 -4.01
N GLU A 8 -23.22 14.80 -4.48
CA GLU A 8 -22.39 14.26 -5.57
C GLU A 8 -21.84 12.88 -5.22
N PHE A 9 -21.15 12.73 -4.08
CA PHE A 9 -20.57 11.46 -3.67
C PHE A 9 -21.62 10.38 -3.38
N VAL A 10 -22.76 10.72 -2.76
CA VAL A 10 -23.87 9.78 -2.56
C VAL A 10 -24.46 9.34 -3.91
N GLY A 11 -24.56 10.27 -4.87
CA GLY A 11 -24.98 10.00 -6.23
C GLY A 11 -24.11 8.96 -6.95
N GLU A 12 -22.79 9.01 -6.73
CA GLU A 12 -21.84 8.04 -7.29
C GLU A 12 -21.82 6.68 -6.58
N CYS A 13 -22.38 6.59 -5.36
CA CYS A 13 -22.25 5.38 -4.58
C CYS A 13 -23.11 4.21 -5.12
N LYS A 14 -22.54 3.01 -5.07
CA LYS A 14 -23.28 1.74 -5.17
C LYS A 14 -23.93 1.46 -3.81
N VAL A 15 -25.15 0.95 -3.85
CA VAL A 15 -25.84 0.48 -2.64
C VAL A 15 -25.58 -1.01 -2.47
N VAL A 16 -25.13 -1.39 -1.27
CA VAL A 16 -25.17 -2.78 -0.78
C VAL A 16 -26.14 -2.81 0.39
N GLN A 17 -26.90 -3.88 0.57
CA GLN A 17 -27.85 -3.94 1.69
C GLN A 17 -27.22 -4.73 2.84
N GLU A 18 -27.31 -4.18 4.04
CA GLU A 18 -26.88 -4.82 5.27
C GLU A 18 -28.02 -4.78 6.30
N LEU A 19 -28.07 -5.80 7.15
CA LEU A 19 -29.08 -5.87 8.22
C LEU A 19 -28.89 -4.70 9.17
N THR A 20 -29.98 -3.96 9.38
CA THR A 20 -29.99 -2.73 10.17
C THR A 20 -30.81 -2.93 11.43
N SER A 21 -30.28 -2.43 12.53
CA SER A 21 -30.84 -2.44 13.88
C SER A 21 -30.68 -1.04 14.47
N TYR A 22 -31.26 -0.81 15.64
CA TYR A 22 -30.99 0.39 16.42
C TYR A 22 -30.52 0.04 17.83
N LEU A 23 -29.79 0.97 18.45
CA LEU A 23 -29.47 0.96 19.87
C LEU A 23 -29.84 2.32 20.45
N GLU A 24 -30.68 2.33 21.48
CA GLU A 24 -31.08 3.53 22.20
C GLU A 24 -30.82 3.36 23.70
N ILE A 25 -30.13 4.34 24.29
CA ILE A 25 -29.84 4.38 25.72
C ILE A 25 -30.21 5.77 26.22
N PHE A 26 -31.07 5.85 27.22
CA PHE A 26 -31.42 7.10 27.88
C PHE A 26 -31.24 7.00 29.39
N ASN A 27 -30.64 8.03 29.97
CA ASN A 27 -30.52 8.18 31.42
C ASN A 27 -31.34 9.38 31.88
N TYR A 28 -32.12 9.21 32.94
CA TYR A 28 -32.97 10.24 33.51
C TYR A 28 -32.55 10.59 34.94
N THR A 29 -33.05 11.72 35.46
CA THR A 29 -32.87 12.12 36.87
C THR A 29 -33.37 11.04 37.83
N ASN A 30 -34.45 10.34 37.45
CA ASN A 30 -34.92 9.15 38.14
C ASN A 30 -34.49 7.87 37.39
N PRO A 31 -33.57 7.06 37.98
CA PRO A 31 -33.11 5.78 37.46
C PRO A 31 -34.18 4.80 36.96
N HIS A 32 -35.40 4.87 37.51
CA HIS A 32 -36.48 3.97 37.14
C HIS A 32 -36.93 4.13 35.68
N TYR A 33 -36.69 5.31 35.09
CA TYR A 33 -37.03 5.62 33.71
C TYR A 33 -35.86 5.40 32.75
N ASP A 34 -34.70 4.94 33.22
CA ASP A 34 -33.59 4.63 32.34
C ASP A 34 -33.98 3.50 31.37
N THR A 35 -33.65 3.68 30.10
CA THR A 35 -33.94 2.70 29.05
C THR A 35 -32.67 2.29 28.33
N VAL A 36 -32.66 1.01 27.94
CA VAL A 36 -31.67 0.41 27.05
C VAL A 36 -32.46 -0.48 26.09
N GLU A 37 -32.59 -0.04 24.85
CA GLU A 37 -33.36 -0.75 23.82
C GLU A 37 -32.46 -1.09 22.64
N GLU A 38 -32.57 -2.34 22.18
CA GLU A 38 -31.85 -2.81 21.00
C GLU A 38 -32.73 -3.77 20.21
N HIS A 39 -33.15 -3.36 19.01
CA HIS A 39 -34.03 -4.17 18.16
C HIS A 39 -33.68 -4.00 16.68
N ALA A 40 -34.17 -4.94 15.85
CA ALA A 40 -34.10 -4.81 14.41
C ALA A 40 -34.85 -3.54 13.97
N LEU A 41 -34.29 -2.80 13.01
CA LEU A 41 -34.88 -1.58 12.50
C LEU A 41 -35.42 -1.86 11.10
N SER A 42 -36.74 -2.00 11.02
CA SER A 42 -37.42 -2.24 9.76
C SER A 42 -37.48 -0.99 8.90
N ASP A 43 -37.72 -1.22 7.62
CA ASP A 43 -37.73 -0.23 6.56
C ASP A 43 -38.79 0.86 6.72
N ASP A 44 -39.93 0.51 7.30
CA ASP A 44 -41.08 1.36 7.59
C ASP A 44 -40.88 2.21 8.86
N GLU A 45 -40.17 1.67 9.86
CA GLU A 45 -39.87 2.37 11.11
C GLU A 45 -38.61 3.23 11.06
N PHE A 46 -37.82 3.14 9.99
CA PHE A 46 -36.56 3.87 9.85
C PHE A 46 -36.73 5.39 10.06
N GLU A 47 -37.69 6.01 9.36
CA GLU A 47 -37.95 7.45 9.49
C GLU A 47 -38.56 7.82 10.85
N ASN A 48 -39.36 6.94 11.44
CA ASN A 48 -39.90 7.14 12.79
C ASN A 48 -38.76 7.14 13.83
N PHE A 49 -37.79 6.24 13.67
CA PHE A 49 -36.60 6.21 14.52
C PHE A 49 -35.78 7.49 14.36
N LEU A 50 -35.45 7.90 13.13
CA LEU A 50 -34.66 9.12 12.90
C LEU A 50 -35.32 10.33 13.57
N ASN A 51 -36.63 10.50 13.37
CA ASN A 51 -37.39 11.66 13.81
C ASN A 51 -37.99 11.56 15.22
N ARG A 52 -37.74 10.47 15.97
CA ARG A 52 -38.33 10.20 17.30
C ARG A 52 -39.87 10.25 17.32
N ARG A 53 -40.51 9.52 16.41
CA ARG A 53 -41.98 9.44 16.28
C ARG A 53 -42.47 8.05 16.65
N GLY A 54 -43.78 7.94 16.95
CA GLY A 54 -44.42 6.66 17.24
C GLY A 54 -43.79 5.97 18.44
N ALA A 55 -43.32 4.74 18.26
CA ALA A 55 -42.68 3.94 19.30
C ALA A 55 -41.38 4.56 19.86
N PHE A 56 -40.74 5.47 19.11
CA PHE A 56 -39.49 6.14 19.51
C PHE A 56 -39.71 7.53 20.11
N ALA A 57 -40.97 7.93 20.29
CA ALA A 57 -41.30 9.20 20.93
C ALA A 57 -40.91 9.16 22.42
N PRO A 58 -40.48 10.30 23.00
CA PRO A 58 -40.31 10.38 24.45
C PRO A 58 -41.58 9.94 25.18
N PRO A 59 -41.49 9.17 26.28
CA PRO A 59 -42.65 8.75 27.03
C PRO A 59 -43.58 9.91 27.40
N GLU A 60 -44.85 9.84 26.98
CA GLU A 60 -45.83 10.93 27.19
C GLU A 60 -46.19 11.16 28.67
N ARG A 61 -46.02 10.13 29.51
CA ARG A 61 -46.35 10.15 30.94
C ARG A 61 -45.09 10.12 31.79
N MET A 62 -44.27 11.17 31.70
CA MET A 62 -43.22 11.42 32.69
C MET A 62 -43.70 12.41 33.76
N PRO A 63 -43.40 12.17 35.04
CA PRO A 63 -43.54 13.19 36.07
C PRO A 63 -42.76 14.46 35.71
N ALA A 64 -43.26 15.63 36.10
CA ALA A 64 -42.69 16.93 35.72
C ALA A 64 -41.25 17.17 36.26
N ASP A 65 -40.84 16.41 37.28
CA ASP A 65 -39.51 16.42 37.90
C ASP A 65 -38.52 15.46 37.23
N VAL A 66 -39.00 14.55 36.36
CA VAL A 66 -38.14 13.62 35.62
C VAL A 66 -37.63 14.29 34.35
N ARG A 67 -36.30 14.41 34.24
CA ARG A 67 -35.63 15.04 33.10
C ARG A 67 -34.59 14.10 32.51
N LEU A 68 -34.43 14.18 31.19
CA LEU A 68 -33.38 13.47 30.48
C LEU A 68 -32.02 14.10 30.84
N LEU A 69 -31.09 13.27 31.33
CA LEU A 69 -29.73 13.67 31.67
C LEU A 69 -28.78 13.53 30.47
N SER A 70 -28.88 12.40 29.78
CA SER A 70 -28.06 12.09 28.61
C SER A 70 -28.64 10.93 27.81
N GLY A 71 -28.18 10.78 26.57
CA GLY A 71 -28.56 9.64 25.77
C GLY A 71 -27.63 9.31 24.61
N VAL A 72 -27.83 8.12 24.06
CA VAL A 72 -27.22 7.66 22.81
C VAL A 72 -28.31 7.06 21.94
N ARG A 73 -28.30 7.38 20.65
CA ARG A 73 -29.21 6.82 19.64
C ARG A 73 -28.40 6.45 18.40
N LEU A 74 -28.28 5.16 18.11
CA LEU A 74 -27.44 4.67 17.02
C LEU A 74 -28.27 3.86 16.03
N VAL A 75 -28.09 4.13 14.75
CA VAL A 75 -28.39 3.16 13.68
C VAL A 75 -27.20 2.21 13.60
N VAL A 76 -27.46 0.91 13.70
CA VAL A 76 -26.41 -0.10 13.88
C VAL A 76 -26.53 -1.20 12.83
N GLN A 77 -25.42 -1.49 12.16
CA GLN A 77 -25.25 -2.64 11.28
C GLN A 77 -24.18 -3.56 11.85
N LYS A 78 -24.64 -4.53 12.65
CA LYS A 78 -23.79 -5.57 13.26
C LYS A 78 -23.58 -6.69 12.23
N GLY A 79 -22.34 -7.10 12.03
CA GLY A 79 -22.06 -8.25 11.17
C GLY A 79 -22.19 -7.97 9.69
N ALA A 80 -21.83 -6.76 9.24
CA ALA A 80 -21.80 -6.42 7.82
C ALA A 80 -21.00 -7.49 7.04
N SER A 81 -21.62 -8.06 6.00
CA SER A 81 -21.18 -9.30 5.38
C SER A 81 -20.88 -9.16 3.89
N ASP A 82 -21.38 -8.10 3.25
CA ASP A 82 -21.13 -7.87 1.83
C ASP A 82 -19.64 -7.59 1.57
N LYS A 83 -19.10 -8.21 0.52
CA LYS A 83 -17.69 -8.09 0.11
C LYS A 83 -17.30 -6.69 -0.33
N ASP A 84 -18.26 -5.81 -0.60
CA ASP A 84 -18.09 -4.44 -1.05
C ASP A 84 -18.55 -3.42 0.02
N THR A 85 -18.97 -3.83 1.22
CA THR A 85 -19.55 -2.92 2.24
C THR A 85 -18.62 -1.81 2.75
N PHE A 86 -17.29 -2.02 2.66
CA PHE A 86 -16.26 -1.01 2.90
C PHE A 86 -15.44 -0.69 1.65
N SER A 87 -15.93 -1.06 0.46
CA SER A 87 -15.31 -0.65 -0.80
C SER A 87 -15.53 0.85 -1.03
N PRO A 88 -14.60 1.53 -1.73
CA PRO A 88 -14.81 2.91 -2.14
C PRO A 88 -16.16 3.11 -2.83
N ARG A 89 -16.83 4.23 -2.56
CA ARG A 89 -18.13 4.59 -3.16
C ARG A 89 -19.21 3.52 -2.95
N CYS A 90 -19.23 2.88 -1.79
CA CYS A 90 -20.28 1.95 -1.40
C CYS A 90 -20.96 2.43 -0.11
N ILE A 91 -22.29 2.42 -0.10
CA ILE A 91 -23.11 2.69 1.09
C ILE A 91 -24.01 1.50 1.38
N SER A 92 -24.30 1.28 2.66
CA SER A 92 -25.04 0.11 3.14
C SER A 92 -26.54 0.34 3.35
N LEU A 93 -27.03 1.51 2.95
CA LEU A 93 -28.42 1.95 3.03
C LEU A 93 -28.84 2.52 1.67
N PRO A 94 -30.14 2.48 1.30
CA PRO A 94 -30.64 3.20 0.13
C PRO A 94 -30.24 4.68 0.19
N LYS A 95 -29.88 5.27 -0.96
CA LYS A 95 -29.34 6.64 -1.06
C LYS A 95 -30.19 7.66 -0.32
N ASP A 96 -31.51 7.62 -0.51
CA ASP A 96 -32.44 8.57 0.12
C ASP A 96 -32.46 8.42 1.64
N ARG A 97 -32.42 7.18 2.14
CA ARG A 97 -32.35 6.90 3.59
C ARG A 97 -31.01 7.25 4.19
N TYR A 98 -29.92 6.98 3.48
CA TYR A 98 -28.59 7.41 3.90
C TYR A 98 -28.54 8.94 4.02
N ALA A 99 -29.03 9.65 3.01
CA ALA A 99 -29.12 11.11 3.04
C ALA A 99 -30.05 11.62 4.16
N SER A 100 -31.20 11.00 4.36
CA SER A 100 -32.14 11.32 5.45
C SER A 100 -31.49 11.12 6.82
N MET A 101 -30.85 9.97 7.06
CA MET A 101 -30.13 9.67 8.29
C MET A 101 -29.03 10.69 8.56
N MET A 102 -28.19 10.98 7.56
CA MET A 102 -27.07 11.90 7.73
C MET A 102 -27.54 13.31 8.10
N LYS A 103 -28.64 13.78 7.52
CA LYS A 103 -29.20 15.12 7.81
C LYS A 103 -29.99 15.16 9.12
N THR A 104 -30.90 14.21 9.34
CA THR A 104 -31.79 14.20 10.52
C THR A 104 -31.03 13.95 11.82
N LEU A 105 -29.92 13.21 11.78
CA LEU A 105 -29.08 12.95 12.94
C LEU A 105 -27.88 13.90 13.05
N ASP A 106 -27.82 14.96 12.23
CA ASP A 106 -26.73 15.95 12.18
C ASP A 106 -25.33 15.32 12.05
N LEU A 107 -25.23 14.21 11.31
CA LEU A 107 -23.98 13.47 11.11
C LEU A 107 -23.04 14.23 10.16
N PRO A 108 -21.72 14.05 10.29
CA PRO A 108 -20.75 14.71 9.41
C PRO A 108 -20.94 14.30 7.95
N LEU A 109 -21.47 15.19 7.11
CA LEU A 109 -21.69 14.91 5.68
C LEU A 109 -20.40 14.49 4.94
N ARG A 110 -19.26 15.04 5.37
CA ARG A 110 -17.91 14.70 4.85
C ARG A 110 -17.49 13.25 5.10
N ALA A 111 -18.26 12.50 5.91
CA ALA A 111 -17.98 11.09 6.17
C ALA A 111 -17.93 10.22 4.91
N ILE A 112 -18.68 10.61 3.87
CA ILE A 112 -18.75 9.87 2.61
C ILE A 112 -17.41 9.90 1.85
N GLU A 113 -16.67 11.00 1.97
CA GLU A 113 -15.35 11.20 1.34
C GLU A 113 -14.30 10.25 1.91
N THR A 114 -14.49 9.85 3.17
CA THR A 114 -13.55 8.99 3.89
C THR A 114 -13.92 7.50 3.79
N SER A 115 -14.94 7.14 2.98
CA SER A 115 -15.41 5.75 2.81
C SER A 115 -14.31 4.80 2.28
N ALA A 116 -13.31 5.35 1.59
CA ALA A 116 -12.17 4.63 1.02
C ALA A 116 -10.87 4.73 1.85
N VAL A 117 -10.89 5.40 3.00
CA VAL A 117 -9.66 5.60 3.80
C VAL A 117 -9.13 4.26 4.29
N VAL A 118 -7.84 4.04 4.08
CA VAL A 118 -7.12 2.83 4.49
C VAL A 118 -6.41 3.11 5.81
N GLY A 119 -6.56 2.19 6.77
CA GLY A 119 -5.95 2.28 8.09
C GLY A 119 -6.85 2.90 9.15
N PRO A 120 -6.34 3.10 10.38
CA PRO A 120 -7.07 3.77 11.43
C PRO A 120 -7.23 5.27 11.11
N PHE A 121 -8.46 5.77 11.20
CA PHE A 121 -8.79 7.17 10.93
C PHE A 121 -9.69 7.71 12.03
N PHE A 122 -9.33 8.88 12.55
CA PHE A 122 -10.14 9.63 13.48
C PHE A 122 -10.17 11.09 13.07
N TRP A 123 -11.36 11.69 13.12
CA TRP A 123 -11.57 13.11 12.91
C TRP A 123 -12.68 13.58 13.82
N CYS A 124 -12.60 14.84 14.25
CA CYS A 124 -13.70 15.52 14.91
C CYS A 124 -13.85 16.93 14.38
N GLY A 125 -15.02 17.53 14.59
CA GLY A 125 -15.39 18.87 14.11
C GLY A 125 -16.60 19.39 14.86
N TYR A 126 -16.74 20.72 14.95
CA TYR A 126 -18.07 21.27 15.17
C TYR A 126 -18.81 21.31 13.84
N ASP A 127 -20.12 21.14 13.87
CA ASP A 127 -20.96 21.50 12.74
C ASP A 127 -21.01 23.03 12.57
N GLN A 128 -21.66 23.49 11.50
CA GLN A 128 -21.79 24.92 11.17
C GLN A 128 -23.06 25.53 11.77
N ASN A 129 -23.70 24.86 12.73
CA ASN A 129 -24.95 25.31 13.34
C ASN A 129 -24.67 26.07 14.63
N ASP A 130 -24.57 27.39 14.53
CA ASP A 130 -24.29 28.26 15.68
C ASP A 130 -25.40 28.23 16.75
N GLU A 131 -26.64 27.93 16.39
CA GLU A 131 -27.78 27.89 17.33
C GLU A 131 -27.83 26.61 18.18
N ASN A 132 -27.41 25.50 17.58
CA ASN A 132 -27.33 24.19 18.23
C ASN A 132 -26.06 23.50 17.76
N PRO A 133 -24.89 23.88 18.31
CA PRO A 133 -23.64 23.31 17.88
C PRO A 133 -23.62 21.83 18.22
N HIS A 134 -23.13 21.02 17.28
CA HIS A 134 -22.87 19.60 17.48
C HIS A 134 -21.38 19.32 17.39
N LEU A 135 -20.89 18.45 18.27
CA LEU A 135 -19.57 17.85 18.10
C LEU A 135 -19.71 16.59 17.24
N GLN A 136 -19.26 16.68 16.00
CA GLN A 136 -19.23 15.58 15.05
C GLN A 136 -17.93 14.78 15.20
N ILE A 137 -18.05 13.45 15.14
CA ILE A 137 -16.93 12.52 15.28
C ILE A 137 -17.00 11.49 14.16
N LEU A 138 -15.86 11.26 13.53
CA LEU A 138 -15.62 10.16 12.61
C LEU A 138 -14.53 9.28 13.19
N HIS A 139 -14.83 8.00 13.35
CA HIS A 139 -13.84 7.02 13.79
C HIS A 139 -14.03 5.76 12.96
N ARG A 140 -13.01 5.37 12.20
CA ARG A 140 -13.12 4.20 11.33
C ARG A 140 -11.81 3.48 11.18
N LYS A 141 -11.94 2.22 10.85
CA LYS A 141 -10.85 1.36 10.42
C LYS A 141 -11.42 0.42 9.37
N SER A 142 -11.46 0.93 8.16
CA SER A 142 -11.80 0.21 6.95
C SER A 142 -10.49 -0.24 6.32
N ASP A 143 -10.11 -1.52 6.50
CA ASP A 143 -8.96 -2.06 5.78
C ASP A 143 -9.21 -3.47 5.27
N VAL A 144 -9.54 -3.46 3.98
CA VAL A 144 -9.28 -4.36 2.84
C VAL A 144 -9.24 -5.88 3.07
N ARG A 145 -9.82 -6.54 2.09
CA ARG A 145 -10.16 -7.96 2.03
C ARG A 145 -9.05 -8.88 2.53
N LYS A 146 -9.34 -9.63 3.60
CA LYS A 146 -8.51 -10.77 4.02
C LYS A 146 -9.11 -12.05 3.45
N LYS A 147 -8.40 -12.73 2.56
CA LYS A 147 -8.87 -13.96 1.89
C LYS A 147 -10.23 -13.76 1.19
N GLY A 148 -10.45 -12.60 0.57
CA GLY A 148 -11.70 -12.28 -0.12
C GLY A 148 -12.85 -11.78 0.77
N LYS A 149 -12.72 -11.79 2.11
CA LYS A 149 -13.72 -11.27 3.05
C LYS A 149 -13.39 -9.84 3.47
N THR A 150 -14.37 -8.94 3.47
CA THR A 150 -14.26 -7.60 4.04
C THR A 150 -14.00 -7.66 5.53
N ARG A 151 -13.15 -6.76 6.02
CA ARG A 151 -12.91 -6.57 7.44
C ARG A 151 -12.82 -5.08 7.70
N GLY A 152 -13.58 -4.62 8.68
CA GLY A 152 -13.57 -3.22 9.04
C GLY A 152 -14.75 -2.84 9.90
N TRP A 153 -14.71 -1.59 10.31
CA TRP A 153 -15.78 -0.92 11.02
C TRP A 153 -15.69 0.59 10.81
N GLU A 154 -16.82 1.26 10.93
CA GLU A 154 -16.93 2.71 10.90
C GLU A 154 -17.97 3.19 11.91
N ILE A 155 -17.71 4.39 12.42
CA ILE A 155 -18.59 5.11 13.32
C ILE A 155 -18.65 6.56 12.87
N MET A 156 -19.88 7.05 12.79
CA MET A 156 -20.20 8.46 12.60
C MET A 156 -21.06 8.88 13.77
N LEU A 157 -20.61 9.85 14.57
CA LEU A 157 -21.38 10.38 15.70
C LEU A 157 -21.60 11.87 15.53
N SER A 158 -22.70 12.35 16.10
CA SER A 158 -22.98 13.75 16.31
C SER A 158 -23.50 13.95 17.73
N TYR A 159 -22.91 14.88 18.47
CA TYR A 159 -23.26 15.13 19.86
C TYR A 159 -23.88 16.50 20.03
N SER A 160 -25.13 16.54 20.48
CA SER A 160 -25.84 17.79 20.76
C SER A 160 -25.50 18.27 22.17
N PHE A 161 -24.83 19.42 22.28
CA PHE A 161 -24.56 20.05 23.58
C PHE A 161 -25.84 20.50 24.30
N LYS A 162 -26.91 20.79 23.55
CA LYS A 162 -28.21 21.25 24.09
C LYS A 162 -29.01 20.13 24.74
N THR A 163 -28.99 18.94 24.14
CA THR A 163 -29.81 17.78 24.59
C THR A 163 -28.99 16.74 25.35
N ALA A 164 -27.66 16.80 25.30
CA ALA A 164 -26.73 15.78 25.81
C ALA A 164 -26.98 14.39 25.20
N ILE A 165 -27.50 14.35 23.98
CA ILE A 165 -27.71 13.12 23.20
C ILE A 165 -26.62 13.00 22.14
N THR A 166 -26.01 11.82 22.05
CA THR A 166 -25.18 11.43 20.91
C THR A 166 -26.02 10.63 19.93
N THR A 167 -26.21 11.14 18.72
CA THR A 167 -26.77 10.39 17.59
C THR A 167 -25.65 9.78 16.77
N GLY A 168 -25.90 8.70 16.04
CA GLY A 168 -24.85 8.09 15.25
C GLY A 168 -25.26 6.96 14.33
N PHE A 169 -24.30 6.58 13.49
CA PHE A 169 -24.33 5.38 12.67
C PHE A 169 -23.08 4.54 12.95
N VAL A 170 -23.28 3.25 13.18
CA VAL A 170 -22.22 2.28 13.47
C VAL A 170 -22.36 1.10 12.52
N LYS A 171 -21.29 0.75 11.82
CA LYS A 171 -21.23 -0.43 10.95
C LYS A 171 -19.97 -1.21 11.22
N GLY A 172 -20.07 -2.53 11.33
CA GLY A 172 -18.91 -3.39 11.56
C GLY A 172 -19.11 -4.81 11.07
N THR A 173 -18.05 -5.40 10.52
CA THR A 173 -18.02 -6.83 10.18
C THR A 173 -18.03 -7.71 11.43
N GLU A 174 -18.41 -8.99 11.32
CA GLU A 174 -18.34 -9.96 12.43
C GLU A 174 -16.92 -10.11 13.01
N SER A 175 -15.90 -9.93 12.16
CA SER A 175 -14.49 -10.02 12.55
C SER A 175 -13.92 -8.74 13.20
N SER A 176 -14.76 -7.71 13.34
CA SER A 176 -14.47 -6.47 14.07
C SER A 176 -14.90 -6.60 15.53
N ASP A 177 -14.40 -5.71 16.38
CA ASP A 177 -14.77 -5.70 17.80
C ASP A 177 -16.02 -4.83 18.08
N ILE A 178 -16.79 -4.42 17.06
CA ILE A 178 -17.99 -3.58 17.22
C ILE A 178 -19.05 -4.24 18.10
N ILE A 179 -19.30 -5.53 17.93
CA ILE A 179 -20.30 -6.25 18.74
C ILE A 179 -19.92 -6.18 20.23
N LYS A 180 -18.63 -6.42 20.54
CA LYS A 180 -18.12 -6.33 21.91
C LYS A 180 -18.14 -4.89 22.44
N ALA A 181 -17.78 -3.92 21.59
CA ALA A 181 -17.78 -2.52 21.96
C ALA A 181 -19.19 -2.01 22.32
N LEU A 182 -20.21 -2.39 21.56
CA LEU A 182 -21.60 -2.05 21.85
C LEU A 182 -22.12 -2.76 23.11
N ALA A 183 -21.70 -4.00 23.36
CA ALA A 183 -22.00 -4.68 24.63
C ALA A 183 -21.39 -3.94 25.83
N HIS A 184 -20.16 -3.44 25.71
CA HIS A 184 -19.55 -2.60 26.75
C HIS A 184 -20.23 -1.24 26.90
N LEU A 185 -20.60 -0.59 25.79
CA LEU A 185 -21.35 0.67 25.82
C LEU A 185 -22.66 0.50 26.61
N THR A 186 -23.35 -0.62 26.38
CA THR A 186 -24.55 -0.99 27.12
C THR A 186 -24.25 -1.28 28.59
N GLY A 187 -23.17 -2.01 28.88
CA GLY A 187 -22.71 -2.28 30.24
C GLY A 187 -22.31 -1.02 31.03
N CYS A 188 -21.97 0.07 30.35
CA CYS A 188 -21.74 1.39 30.95
C CYS A 188 -22.79 2.44 30.54
N ALA A 189 -24.05 2.04 30.40
CA ALA A 189 -25.17 2.91 30.00
C ALA A 189 -25.22 4.28 30.72
N ARG A 190 -24.88 4.34 32.01
CA ARG A 190 -24.83 5.59 32.80
C ARG A 190 -23.78 6.61 32.34
N GLN A 191 -22.78 6.16 31.58
CA GLN A 191 -21.64 6.96 31.13
C GLN A 191 -21.83 7.54 29.71
N VAL A 192 -22.92 7.18 29.03
CA VAL A 192 -23.15 7.53 27.61
C VAL A 192 -23.33 9.03 27.34
N GLY A 193 -23.42 9.85 28.39
CA GLY A 193 -23.43 11.32 28.27
C GLY A 193 -22.14 11.92 27.73
N HIS A 194 -21.04 11.15 27.66
CA HIS A 194 -19.80 11.60 27.03
C HIS A 194 -19.66 11.04 25.60
N PRO A 195 -19.55 11.88 24.55
CA PRO A 195 -19.60 11.43 23.15
C PRO A 195 -18.41 10.57 22.72
N MET A 196 -17.26 10.72 23.39
CA MET A 196 -16.07 9.89 23.14
C MET A 196 -16.12 8.48 23.74
N LEU A 197 -17.18 8.10 24.46
CA LEU A 197 -17.23 6.81 25.17
C LEU A 197 -17.06 5.63 24.22
N LEU A 198 -17.89 5.55 23.17
CA LEU A 198 -17.82 4.46 22.19
C LEU A 198 -16.46 4.42 21.48
N SER A 199 -15.95 5.58 21.04
CA SER A 199 -14.63 5.68 20.39
C SER A 199 -13.50 5.22 21.31
N THR A 200 -13.58 5.53 22.60
CA THR A 200 -12.58 5.12 23.60
C THR A 200 -12.63 3.61 23.89
N ILE A 201 -13.83 3.03 23.93
CA ILE A 201 -14.02 1.58 24.07
C ILE A 201 -13.38 0.85 22.89
N ILE A 202 -13.60 1.33 21.67
CA ILE A 202 -13.06 0.69 20.46
C ILE A 202 -11.54 0.84 20.38
N LEU A 203 -11.00 2.02 20.69
CA LEU A 203 -9.56 2.20 20.78
C LEU A 203 -8.93 1.23 21.80
N THR A 204 -9.62 0.95 22.92
CA THR A 204 -9.16 -0.02 23.91
C THR A 204 -8.98 -1.41 23.33
N TYR A 205 -9.92 -1.85 22.49
CA TYR A 205 -9.79 -3.13 21.78
C TYR A 205 -8.67 -3.12 20.75
N ASP A 206 -8.58 -2.04 19.99
CA ASP A 206 -7.55 -1.88 18.97
C ASP A 206 -6.13 -1.86 19.58
N LEU A 207 -5.97 -1.34 20.80
CA LEU A 207 -4.71 -1.29 21.56
C LEU A 207 -4.61 -2.34 22.67
N SER A 208 -5.40 -3.42 22.57
CA SER A 208 -5.41 -4.50 23.56
C SER A 208 -4.02 -5.17 23.75
N PRO A 209 -3.77 -5.80 24.92
CA PRO A 209 -2.50 -6.48 25.22
C PRO A 209 -2.11 -7.59 24.24
N ILE A 210 -3.08 -8.11 23.46
CA ILE A 210 -2.84 -9.12 22.42
C ILE A 210 -1.81 -8.61 21.39
N ASN A 211 -1.79 -7.30 21.10
CA ASN A 211 -0.80 -6.75 20.17
C ASN A 211 0.61 -6.78 20.78
N ASP A 212 0.72 -6.46 22.06
CA ASP A 212 2.00 -6.44 22.79
C ASP A 212 2.58 -7.86 22.84
N GLN A 213 1.72 -8.86 23.05
CA GLN A 213 2.08 -10.27 23.06
C GLN A 213 2.61 -10.72 21.68
N LYS A 214 1.94 -10.34 20.59
CA LYS A 214 2.42 -10.64 19.22
C LYS A 214 3.79 -10.05 18.93
N GLN A 215 4.07 -8.85 19.43
CA GLN A 215 5.39 -8.23 19.27
C GLN A 215 6.47 -8.97 20.08
N ARG A 216 6.14 -9.48 21.26
CA ARG A 216 7.04 -10.35 22.04
C ARG A 216 7.33 -11.64 21.31
N GLU A 217 6.31 -12.32 20.80
CA GLU A 217 6.43 -13.55 20.02
C GLU A 217 7.28 -13.35 18.76
N ALA A 218 7.10 -12.25 18.04
CA ALA A 218 7.92 -11.91 16.88
C ALA A 218 9.39 -11.71 17.25
N ARG A 219 9.67 -11.13 18.43
CA ARG A 219 11.06 -10.97 18.91
C ARG A 219 11.67 -12.28 19.37
N ASP A 220 10.90 -13.15 20.01
CA ASP A 220 11.37 -14.50 20.38
C ASP A 220 11.65 -15.32 19.13
N TRP A 221 10.84 -15.17 18.08
CA TRP A 221 11.12 -15.73 16.77
C TRP A 221 12.40 -15.17 16.14
N LEU A 222 12.59 -13.85 16.15
CA LEU A 222 13.83 -13.23 15.69
C LEU A 222 15.05 -13.80 16.40
N ARG A 223 15.02 -13.99 17.73
CA ARG A 223 16.17 -14.59 18.45
C ARG A 223 16.50 -15.99 17.94
N ARG A 224 15.50 -16.82 17.63
CA ARG A 224 15.71 -18.14 17.04
C ARG A 224 16.35 -18.03 15.65
N LEU A 225 15.91 -17.06 14.84
CA LEU A 225 16.50 -16.80 13.52
C LEU A 225 17.94 -16.29 13.62
N GLU A 226 18.25 -15.41 14.57
CA GLU A 226 19.61 -14.93 14.82
C GLU A 226 20.56 -16.08 15.19
N ASN A 227 20.12 -17.00 16.04
CA ASN A 227 20.90 -18.18 16.40
C ASN A 227 21.17 -19.08 15.18
N ALA A 228 20.14 -19.28 14.36
CA ALA A 228 20.26 -20.10 13.15
C ALA A 228 21.19 -19.46 12.09
N VAL A 229 21.13 -18.14 11.90
CA VAL A 229 22.00 -17.41 10.95
C VAL A 229 23.44 -17.34 11.47
N SER A 230 23.63 -17.21 12.79
CA SER A 230 24.97 -17.09 13.38
C SER A 230 25.72 -18.43 13.50
N MET A 231 25.07 -19.58 13.28
CA MET A 231 25.67 -20.92 13.45
C MET A 231 26.42 -21.07 14.79
N ARG A 232 25.92 -20.46 15.87
CA ARG A 232 26.50 -20.57 17.22
C ARG A 232 26.00 -21.86 17.87
N ASP A 233 26.91 -22.80 18.10
CA ASP A 233 26.71 -24.09 18.80
C ASP A 233 26.43 -23.94 20.31
N GLU A 234 25.49 -23.07 20.71
CA GLU A 234 25.14 -22.88 22.13
C GLU A 234 23.70 -23.34 22.49
N VAL A 235 23.03 -24.14 21.64
CA VAL A 235 21.67 -24.66 21.93
C VAL A 235 21.59 -26.18 21.85
N ASP A 236 20.84 -26.76 22.80
CA ASP A 236 20.55 -28.18 22.97
C ASP A 236 20.22 -28.93 21.67
N GLN A 237 20.70 -30.17 21.58
CA GLN A 237 20.64 -31.06 20.41
C GLN A 237 19.20 -31.37 19.90
N GLY A 238 18.15 -30.88 20.58
CA GLY A 238 16.75 -30.99 20.17
C GLY A 238 16.26 -29.90 19.20
N GLU A 239 17.01 -28.81 19.00
CA GLU A 239 16.63 -27.69 18.12
C GLU A 239 17.48 -27.56 16.84
N GLN A 240 18.27 -28.59 16.50
CA GLN A 240 19.08 -28.58 15.29
C GLN A 240 18.23 -28.84 14.04
N TYR A 241 18.20 -27.85 13.14
CA TYR A 241 17.75 -28.01 11.76
C TYR A 241 18.71 -28.98 11.03
N ASN A 242 18.31 -30.24 10.85
CA ASN A 242 18.91 -31.20 9.91
C ASN A 242 17.87 -31.43 8.79
N SER A 243 18.14 -31.50 7.48
CA SER A 243 19.32 -31.69 6.62
C SER A 243 19.00 -31.09 5.23
N ASP A 244 20.01 -30.93 4.36
CA ASP A 244 20.07 -30.14 3.11
C ASP A 244 20.26 -28.62 3.27
N LEU A 245 21.53 -28.20 3.24
CA LEU A 245 22.01 -26.84 3.51
C LEU A 245 21.54 -25.78 2.49
N LEU A 246 20.99 -26.16 1.33
CA LEU A 246 20.42 -25.21 0.35
C LEU A 246 18.95 -24.91 0.67
N VAL A 247 18.19 -25.93 1.07
CA VAL A 247 16.80 -25.83 1.53
C VAL A 247 16.69 -25.05 2.84
N GLN A 248 17.74 -25.06 3.66
CA GLN A 248 17.81 -24.28 4.91
C GLN A 248 17.95 -22.76 4.70
N VAL A 249 18.70 -22.30 3.70
CA VAL A 249 18.93 -20.86 3.48
C VAL A 249 17.68 -20.18 2.92
N ASP A 250 17.01 -20.83 1.97
CA ASP A 250 15.72 -20.35 1.44
C ASP A 250 14.63 -20.36 2.51
N GLY A 251 14.62 -21.39 3.37
CA GLY A 251 13.75 -21.46 4.55
C GLY A 251 13.98 -20.30 5.52
N LEU A 252 15.24 -20.03 5.88
CA LEU A 252 15.61 -18.91 6.75
C LEU A 252 15.26 -17.55 6.14
N ASN A 253 15.47 -17.37 4.83
CA ASN A 253 15.09 -16.12 4.16
C ASN A 253 13.58 -15.91 4.20
N ARG A 254 12.78 -16.95 3.91
CA ARG A 254 11.32 -16.90 4.02
C ARG A 254 10.88 -16.54 5.44
N ASP A 255 11.45 -17.19 6.45
CA ASP A 255 11.09 -16.98 7.85
C ASP A 255 11.51 -15.57 8.34
N LEU A 256 12.64 -15.03 7.89
CA LEU A 256 13.04 -13.64 8.15
C LEU A 256 12.05 -12.64 7.55
N VAL A 257 11.58 -12.88 6.32
CA VAL A 257 10.58 -12.03 5.65
C VAL A 257 9.23 -12.09 6.39
N GLU A 258 8.80 -13.29 6.78
CA GLU A 258 7.55 -13.48 7.51
C GLU A 258 7.63 -12.82 8.91
N CYS A 259 8.74 -12.99 9.63
CA CYS A 259 8.98 -12.30 10.89
C CYS A 259 8.93 -10.77 10.71
N HIS A 260 9.52 -10.24 9.64
CA HIS A 260 9.45 -8.81 9.31
C HIS A 260 7.99 -8.36 9.08
N SER A 261 7.19 -9.11 8.32
CA SER A 261 5.76 -8.83 8.13
C SER A 261 4.97 -8.85 9.44
N HIS A 262 5.28 -9.78 10.35
CA HIS A 262 4.64 -9.87 11.67
C HIS A 262 4.93 -8.63 12.54
N VAL A 263 6.20 -8.19 12.58
CA VAL A 263 6.59 -6.98 13.31
C VAL A 263 5.87 -5.73 12.77
N MET A 264 5.69 -5.65 11.45
CA MET A 264 5.05 -4.52 10.77
C MET A 264 3.51 -4.52 10.78
N TRP A 265 2.86 -5.56 11.34
CA TRP A 265 1.41 -5.77 11.23
C TRP A 265 0.57 -4.61 11.78
N LYS A 266 1.02 -3.91 12.83
CA LYS A 266 0.38 -2.70 13.36
C LYS A 266 1.44 -1.63 13.57
N ARG A 267 1.34 -0.53 12.83
CA ARG A 267 2.24 0.63 12.95
C ARG A 267 1.84 1.48 14.16
N PRO A 268 2.65 1.58 15.22
CA PRO A 268 2.29 2.38 16.39
C PRO A 268 2.10 3.86 16.07
N GLN A 269 2.84 4.39 15.09
CA GLN A 269 2.76 5.80 14.67
C GLN A 269 1.36 6.17 14.21
N ALA A 270 0.70 5.31 13.43
CA ALA A 270 -0.65 5.58 12.95
C ALA A 270 -1.68 5.67 14.09
N TYR A 271 -1.52 4.83 15.13
CA TYR A 271 -2.37 4.92 16.32
C TYR A 271 -1.97 6.07 17.24
N PHE A 272 -0.70 6.49 17.22
CA PHE A 272 -0.23 7.64 17.99
C PHE A 272 -0.89 8.91 17.47
N GLU A 273 -0.87 9.12 16.15
CA GLU A 273 -1.57 10.24 15.50
C GLU A 273 -3.08 10.18 15.75
N LEU A 274 -3.69 8.99 15.68
CA LEU A 274 -5.10 8.81 16.02
C LEU A 274 -5.40 9.25 17.46
N VAL A 275 -4.53 8.88 18.42
CA VAL A 275 -4.70 9.28 19.83
C VAL A 275 -4.57 10.79 20.01
N LEU A 276 -3.65 11.45 19.29
CA LEU A 276 -3.53 12.91 19.30
C LEU A 276 -4.82 13.59 18.81
N GLU A 277 -5.42 13.10 17.72
CA GLU A 277 -6.69 13.63 17.23
C GLU A 277 -7.86 13.35 18.18
N MET A 278 -7.85 12.21 18.89
CA MET A 278 -8.81 11.95 19.96
C MET A 278 -8.65 12.93 21.14
N GLU A 279 -7.43 13.34 21.49
CA GLU A 279 -7.20 14.39 22.50
C GLU A 279 -7.73 15.75 22.04
N VAL A 280 -7.58 16.09 20.76
CA VAL A 280 -8.20 17.29 20.17
C VAL A 280 -9.72 17.24 20.35
N CYS A 281 -10.35 16.09 20.11
CA CYS A 281 -11.79 15.93 20.33
C CYS A 281 -12.21 16.10 21.80
N LEU A 282 -11.43 15.53 22.73
CA LEU A 282 -11.65 15.69 24.17
C LEU A 282 -11.56 17.18 24.55
N ASN A 283 -10.54 17.88 24.08
CA ASN A 283 -10.38 19.31 24.34
C ASN A 283 -11.54 20.14 23.79
N ARG A 284 -12.01 19.83 22.58
CA ARG A 284 -13.20 20.47 21.98
C ARG A 284 -14.43 20.28 22.85
N PHE A 285 -14.73 19.04 23.24
CA PHE A 285 -15.83 18.77 24.18
C PHE A 285 -15.70 19.62 25.45
N LYS A 286 -14.51 19.67 26.07
CA LYS A 286 -14.25 20.44 27.30
C LYS A 286 -14.46 21.94 27.13
N THR A 287 -14.23 22.50 25.96
CA THR A 287 -14.42 23.94 25.69
C THR A 287 -15.90 24.34 25.68
N PHE A 288 -16.76 23.57 25.00
CA PHE A 288 -18.18 23.92 24.83
C PHE A 288 -19.09 23.34 25.91
N TRP A 289 -18.74 22.19 26.49
CA TRP A 289 -19.56 21.51 27.50
C TRP A 289 -19.94 22.38 28.71
N PRO A 290 -19.05 23.24 29.25
CA PRO A 290 -19.41 24.16 30.34
C PRO A 290 -20.36 25.27 29.91
N MET A 291 -20.33 25.70 28.64
CA MET A 291 -21.15 26.82 28.13
C MET A 291 -22.61 26.42 27.92
N ALA A 292 -22.89 25.15 27.67
CA ALA A 292 -24.23 24.60 27.52
C ALA A 292 -25.04 24.51 28.85
N HIS A 293 -24.64 25.26 29.88
CA HIS A 293 -25.18 25.19 31.22
C HIS A 293 -26.53 25.89 31.38
N ARG A 294 -27.46 25.24 32.08
CA ARG A 294 -28.73 25.84 32.53
C ARG A 294 -28.55 26.38 33.94
N ARG A 295 -29.01 27.62 34.20
CA ARG A 295 -28.84 28.31 35.49
C ARG A 295 -29.51 27.59 36.68
N ASP A 296 -30.54 26.80 36.42
CA ASP A 296 -31.29 26.05 37.44
C ASP A 296 -31.15 24.54 37.25
N MET A 297 -30.10 23.95 37.83
CA MET A 297 -29.88 22.49 37.80
C MET A 297 -30.38 21.82 39.09
N SER A 298 -31.01 20.65 38.93
CA SER A 298 -31.32 19.77 40.06
C SER A 298 -30.05 19.16 40.67
N ARG A 299 -30.17 18.57 41.86
CA ARG A 299 -29.04 17.88 42.52
C ARG A 299 -28.55 16.68 41.70
N GLU A 300 -29.47 15.97 41.07
CA GLU A 300 -29.22 14.81 40.22
C GLU A 300 -28.52 15.22 38.92
N GLU A 301 -28.96 16.32 38.29
CA GLU A 301 -28.29 16.90 37.12
C GLU A 301 -26.85 17.33 37.45
N ALA A 302 -26.64 17.96 38.61
CA ALA A 302 -25.31 18.35 39.08
C ALA A 302 -24.40 17.13 39.34
N ALA A 303 -24.93 16.09 39.98
CA ALA A 303 -24.21 14.84 40.24
C ALA A 303 -23.83 14.15 38.92
N HIS A 304 -24.76 14.05 37.97
CA HIS A 304 -24.48 13.48 36.65
C HIS A 304 -23.37 14.24 35.92
N ARG A 305 -23.41 15.58 35.90
CA ARG A 305 -22.34 16.38 35.30
C ARG A 305 -20.99 16.15 35.96
N GLN A 306 -20.95 15.99 37.28
CA GLN A 306 -19.72 15.66 37.99
C GLN A 306 -19.18 14.30 37.56
N ASP A 307 -20.04 13.31 37.35
CA ASP A 307 -19.62 11.99 36.88
C ASP A 307 -19.13 12.02 35.42
N ILE A 308 -19.75 12.81 34.55
CA ILE A 308 -19.26 13.05 33.17
C ILE A 308 -17.90 13.76 33.18
N ASP A 309 -17.68 14.73 34.08
CA ASP A 309 -16.37 15.39 34.23
C ASP A 309 -15.29 14.43 34.77
N LYS A 310 -15.61 13.57 35.75
CA LYS A 310 -14.70 12.50 36.19
C LYS A 310 -14.35 11.55 35.04
N LEU A 311 -15.36 11.14 34.26
CA LEU A 311 -15.19 10.28 33.10
C LEU A 311 -14.31 10.96 32.05
N HIS A 312 -14.55 12.24 31.76
CA HIS A 312 -13.74 13.03 30.84
C HIS A 312 -12.25 13.03 31.24
N ARG A 313 -11.95 13.32 32.51
CA ARG A 313 -10.57 13.29 33.03
C ARG A 313 -9.95 11.89 32.93
N SER A 314 -10.75 10.85 33.20
CA SER A 314 -10.30 9.47 33.03
C SER A 314 -9.96 9.14 31.58
N MET A 315 -10.77 9.62 30.61
CA MET A 315 -10.49 9.45 29.18
C MET A 315 -9.22 10.19 28.74
N VAL A 316 -8.99 11.41 29.22
CA VAL A 316 -7.76 12.17 28.96
C VAL A 316 -6.54 11.41 29.47
N ALA A 317 -6.55 10.99 30.74
CA ALA A 317 -5.46 10.19 31.31
C ALA A 317 -5.24 8.87 30.54
N ARG A 318 -6.31 8.29 29.99
CA ARG A 318 -6.21 7.08 29.15
C ARG A 318 -5.54 7.37 27.79
N MET A 319 -5.81 8.51 27.16
CA MET A 319 -5.10 8.92 25.94
C MET A 319 -3.60 9.14 26.21
N GLU A 320 -3.27 9.81 27.31
CA GLU A 320 -1.88 9.98 27.76
C GLU A 320 -1.18 8.63 27.97
N PHE A 321 -1.84 7.70 28.67
CA PHE A 321 -1.34 6.33 28.82
C PHE A 321 -1.10 5.65 27.48
N TYR A 322 -2.02 5.75 26.53
CA TYR A 322 -1.86 5.15 25.21
C TYR A 322 -0.71 5.76 24.40
N LYS A 323 -0.49 7.07 24.48
CA LYS A 323 0.68 7.71 23.85
C LYS A 323 1.98 7.13 24.36
N VAL A 324 2.13 7.01 25.68
CA VAL A 324 3.34 6.45 26.30
C VAL A 324 3.51 4.98 25.90
N LYS A 325 2.43 4.19 25.95
CA LYS A 325 2.43 2.78 25.51
C LYS A 325 2.89 2.64 24.06
N LEU A 326 2.31 3.42 23.15
CA LEU A 326 2.61 3.36 21.71
C LEU A 326 4.05 3.77 21.41
N LYS A 327 4.57 4.81 22.09
CA LYS A 327 5.97 5.21 21.98
C LYS A 327 6.93 4.11 22.45
N GLY A 328 6.57 3.39 23.52
CA GLY A 328 7.32 2.21 23.98
C GLY A 328 7.33 1.09 22.94
N LEU A 329 6.18 0.80 22.32
CA LEU A 329 6.06 -0.20 21.25
C LEU A 329 6.83 0.20 19.99
N GLU A 330 6.82 1.48 19.60
CA GLU A 330 7.58 2.00 18.47
C GLU A 330 9.08 1.74 18.62
N ASN A 331 9.65 2.11 19.77
CA ASN A 331 11.06 1.86 20.05
C ASN A 331 11.40 0.37 19.97
N TYR A 332 10.51 -0.47 20.51
CA TYR A 332 10.67 -1.93 20.49
C TYR A 332 10.66 -2.51 19.07
N ILE A 333 9.73 -2.05 18.23
CA ILE A 333 9.63 -2.43 16.82
C ILE A 333 10.86 -1.97 16.06
N HIS A 334 11.30 -0.73 16.25
CA HIS A 334 12.48 -0.19 15.58
C HIS A 334 13.73 -1.05 15.81
N THR A 335 14.03 -1.38 17.08
CA THR A 335 15.16 -2.27 17.38
C THR A 335 15.02 -3.66 16.76
N THR A 336 13.80 -4.19 16.70
CA THR A 336 13.54 -5.52 16.12
C THR A 336 13.75 -5.51 14.60
N LEU A 337 13.33 -4.46 13.92
CA LEU A 337 13.54 -4.28 12.48
C LEU A 337 15.02 -4.10 12.12
N GLU A 338 15.77 -3.30 12.90
CA GLU A 338 17.22 -3.14 12.69
C GLU A 338 17.96 -4.47 12.85
N ARG A 339 17.60 -5.27 13.85
CA ARG A 339 18.19 -6.60 14.04
C ARG A 339 17.82 -7.56 12.90
N LEU A 340 16.57 -7.56 12.45
CA LEU A 340 16.15 -8.33 11.26
C LEU A 340 16.95 -7.94 10.01
N LYS A 341 17.20 -6.64 9.82
CA LYS A 341 18.01 -6.12 8.70
C LYS A 341 19.43 -6.67 8.76
N VAL A 342 20.08 -6.63 9.92
CA VAL A 342 21.42 -7.21 10.13
C VAL A 342 21.43 -8.72 9.80
N GLN A 343 20.43 -9.48 10.24
CA GLN A 343 20.35 -10.91 9.93
C GLN A 343 20.17 -11.19 8.45
N ARG A 344 19.34 -10.39 7.76
CA ARG A 344 19.14 -10.51 6.33
C ARG A 344 20.43 -10.21 5.55
N GLU A 345 21.16 -9.16 5.94
CA GLU A 345 22.46 -8.82 5.34
C GLU A 345 23.50 -9.92 5.58
N ALA A 346 23.56 -10.49 6.79
CA ALA A 346 24.43 -11.62 7.09
C ALA A 346 24.09 -12.85 6.24
N LEU A 347 22.81 -13.18 6.07
CA LEU A 347 22.37 -14.30 5.24
C LEU A 347 22.77 -14.10 3.76
N TYR A 348 22.59 -12.90 3.22
CA TYR A 348 23.03 -12.58 1.86
C TYR A 348 24.55 -12.71 1.68
N ASN A 349 25.33 -12.31 2.68
CA ASN A 349 26.79 -12.49 2.65
C ASN A 349 27.18 -13.97 2.65
N ILE A 350 26.50 -14.81 3.45
CA ILE A 350 26.71 -16.26 3.46
C ILE A 350 26.37 -16.88 2.10
N MET A 351 25.24 -16.47 1.50
CA MET A 351 24.84 -16.90 0.16
C MET A 351 25.90 -16.54 -0.89
N THR A 352 26.33 -15.28 -0.91
CA THR A 352 27.31 -14.77 -1.87
C THR A 352 28.65 -15.48 -1.73
N GLN A 353 29.12 -15.70 -0.48
CA GLN A 353 30.37 -16.41 -0.23
C GLN A 353 30.28 -17.87 -0.69
N ARG A 354 29.11 -18.50 -0.56
CA ARG A 354 28.89 -19.88 -1.00
C ARG A 354 28.80 -20.00 -2.52
N GLU A 355 28.11 -19.07 -3.19
CA GLU A 355 28.10 -18.98 -4.66
C GLU A 355 29.52 -18.77 -5.21
N ALA A 356 30.32 -17.91 -4.58
CA ALA A 356 31.73 -17.73 -4.95
C ALA A 356 32.54 -19.03 -4.81
N ARG A 357 32.34 -19.80 -3.72
CA ARG A 357 32.99 -21.11 -3.53
C ARG A 357 32.54 -22.14 -4.56
N LEU A 358 31.24 -22.21 -4.86
CA LEU A 358 30.70 -23.11 -5.88
C LEU A 358 31.26 -22.77 -7.26
N ASN A 359 31.30 -21.49 -7.63
CA ASN A 359 31.89 -21.04 -8.89
C ASN A 359 33.39 -21.40 -8.99
N LEU A 360 34.13 -21.29 -7.89
CA LEU A 360 35.52 -21.72 -7.83
C LEU A 360 35.68 -23.24 -7.97
N GLN A 361 34.82 -24.04 -7.34
CA GLN A 361 34.82 -25.51 -7.49
C GLN A 361 34.48 -25.94 -8.91
N ILE A 362 33.47 -25.31 -9.53
CA ILE A 362 33.13 -25.54 -10.94
C ILE A 362 34.30 -25.15 -11.85
N ALA A 363 35.00 -24.06 -11.54
CA ALA A 363 36.19 -23.65 -12.30
C ALA A 363 37.37 -24.63 -12.12
N ASP A 364 37.52 -25.25 -10.95
CA ASP A 364 38.55 -26.26 -10.67
C ASP A 364 38.23 -27.60 -11.37
N GLU A 365 36.95 -28.02 -11.36
CA GLU A 365 36.46 -29.17 -12.12
C GLU A 365 36.53 -28.94 -13.64
N ALA A 366 36.39 -27.69 -14.08
CA ALA A 366 36.64 -27.26 -15.46
C ALA A 366 38.14 -27.15 -15.80
N SER A 367 38.99 -27.97 -15.16
CA SER A 367 40.35 -28.22 -15.64
C SER A 367 40.31 -28.55 -17.14
N VAL A 368 40.90 -27.65 -17.93
CA VAL A 368 40.84 -27.70 -19.39
C VAL A 368 41.42 -29.04 -19.84
N SER A 369 40.56 -29.88 -20.43
CA SER A 369 40.93 -31.19 -20.96
C SER A 369 42.23 -31.10 -21.77
N ALA A 370 43.18 -32.01 -21.52
CA ALA A 370 44.45 -32.08 -22.23
C ALA A 370 44.30 -32.09 -23.76
N TRP A 371 43.14 -32.53 -24.26
CA TRP A 371 42.78 -32.50 -25.69
C TRP A 371 42.69 -31.10 -26.28
N VAL A 372 42.35 -30.07 -25.50
CA VAL A 372 42.32 -28.68 -25.96
C VAL A 372 43.73 -28.17 -26.26
N TRP A 373 44.72 -28.56 -25.43
CA TRP A 373 46.13 -28.25 -25.70
C TRP A 373 46.65 -28.97 -26.96
N VAL A 374 46.22 -30.21 -27.19
CA VAL A 374 46.52 -30.94 -28.44
C VAL A 374 45.92 -30.24 -29.65
N TYR A 375 44.69 -29.73 -29.54
CA TYR A 375 44.04 -28.95 -30.60
C TYR A 375 44.86 -27.69 -30.95
N PHE A 376 45.30 -26.91 -29.96
CA PHE A 376 46.13 -25.72 -30.20
C PHE A 376 47.53 -26.07 -30.73
N ALA A 377 48.15 -27.13 -30.22
CA ALA A 377 49.46 -27.59 -30.67
C ALA A 377 49.44 -28.08 -32.13
N MET A 378 48.31 -28.57 -32.64
CA MET A 378 48.16 -28.94 -34.05
C MET A 378 47.72 -27.78 -34.95
N THR A 379 46.70 -27.03 -34.53
CA THR A 379 46.07 -26.03 -35.41
C THR A 379 46.95 -24.82 -35.67
N ILE A 380 47.75 -24.37 -34.68
CA ILE A 380 48.65 -23.22 -34.83
C ILE A 380 49.76 -23.51 -35.86
N PRO A 381 50.50 -24.63 -35.82
CA PRO A 381 51.49 -24.94 -36.86
C PRO A 381 50.87 -25.15 -38.24
N ILE A 382 49.71 -25.79 -38.33
CA ILE A 382 49.02 -26.04 -39.60
C ILE A 382 48.61 -24.72 -40.26
N THR A 383 48.02 -23.79 -39.49
CA THR A 383 47.67 -22.46 -40.01
C THR A 383 48.92 -21.66 -40.41
N PHE A 384 50.00 -21.73 -39.63
CA PHE A 384 51.25 -21.08 -39.99
C PHE A 384 51.85 -21.65 -41.29
N PHE A 385 51.78 -22.97 -41.47
CA PHE A 385 52.23 -23.65 -42.69
C PHE A 385 51.44 -23.20 -43.92
N PHE A 386 50.11 -23.14 -43.83
CA PHE A 386 49.27 -22.67 -44.94
C PHE A 386 49.53 -21.21 -45.31
N VAL A 387 49.70 -20.33 -44.31
CA VAL A 387 50.03 -18.92 -44.55
C VAL A 387 51.41 -18.78 -45.18
N ALA A 388 52.41 -19.52 -44.71
CA ALA A 388 53.76 -19.50 -45.27
C ALA A 388 53.80 -20.03 -46.72
N ALA A 389 53.07 -21.12 -47.00
CA ALA A 389 52.94 -21.68 -48.35
C ALA A 389 52.25 -20.70 -49.30
N TRP A 390 51.21 -19.99 -48.83
CA TRP A 390 50.52 -18.98 -49.61
C TRP A 390 51.41 -17.77 -49.93
N ILE A 391 52.17 -17.27 -48.96
CA ILE A 391 53.14 -16.16 -49.17
C ILE A 391 54.23 -16.56 -50.19
N TRP A 392 54.71 -17.80 -50.13
CA TRP A 392 55.70 -18.30 -51.09
C TRP A 392 55.13 -18.40 -52.52
N TYR A 393 53.91 -18.91 -52.65
CA TYR A 393 53.21 -18.98 -53.93
C TYR A 393 52.94 -17.59 -54.53
N ASP A 394 52.52 -16.62 -53.70
CA ASP A 394 52.28 -15.23 -54.15
C ASP A 394 53.56 -14.55 -54.66
N ARG A 395 54.70 -14.83 -54.02
CA ARG A 395 56.01 -14.33 -54.50
C ARG A 395 56.42 -14.94 -55.84
N GLN A 396 56.19 -16.23 -56.04
CA GLN A 396 56.49 -16.91 -57.32
C GLN A 396 55.63 -16.36 -58.46
N ARG A 397 54.36 -16.05 -58.18
CA ARG A 397 53.44 -15.47 -59.17
C ARG A 397 53.89 -14.09 -59.64
N LYS A 398 54.27 -13.19 -58.72
CA LYS A 398 54.76 -11.85 -59.05
C LYS A 398 55.98 -11.85 -59.97
N VAL A 399 56.91 -12.78 -59.75
CA VAL A 399 58.10 -12.93 -60.61
C VAL A 399 57.73 -13.41 -62.02
N LYS A 400 56.67 -14.19 -62.15
CA LYS A 400 56.17 -14.64 -63.46
C LYS A 400 55.46 -13.51 -64.19
N ASP A 401 54.61 -12.76 -63.50
CA ASP A 401 53.89 -11.61 -64.07
C ASP A 401 54.88 -10.53 -64.56
N GLU A 402 55.98 -10.27 -63.83
CA GLU A 402 57.05 -9.34 -64.28
C GLU A 402 57.85 -9.82 -65.51
N ARG A 403 57.91 -11.13 -65.77
CA ARG A 403 58.54 -11.67 -66.99
C ARG A 403 57.61 -11.53 -68.18
N ASP A 404 56.34 -11.88 -67.99
CA ASP A 404 55.33 -11.83 -69.03
C ASP A 404 55.10 -10.36 -69.48
N GLU A 405 55.17 -9.38 -68.57
CA GLU A 405 55.14 -7.95 -68.94
C GLU A 405 56.34 -7.50 -69.78
N LYS A 406 57.55 -8.01 -69.49
CA LYS A 406 58.77 -7.67 -70.27
C LYS A 406 58.72 -8.24 -71.68
N GLU A 407 58.24 -9.47 -71.83
CA GLU A 407 58.05 -10.10 -73.14
C GLU A 407 57.01 -9.34 -73.97
N LEU A 408 55.90 -8.92 -73.34
CA LEU A 408 54.86 -8.13 -74.00
C LEU A 408 55.40 -6.78 -74.50
N GLN A 409 56.24 -6.12 -73.70
CA GLN A 409 56.83 -4.82 -74.06
C GLN A 409 57.81 -4.95 -75.24
N GLU A 410 58.63 -6.01 -75.28
CA GLU A 410 59.51 -6.28 -76.42
C GLU A 410 58.74 -6.59 -77.70
N GLU A 411 57.59 -7.28 -77.59
CA GLU A 411 56.72 -7.58 -78.73
C GLU A 411 56.06 -6.29 -79.30
N ILE A 412 55.63 -5.37 -78.42
CA ILE A 412 55.11 -4.06 -78.80
C ILE A 412 56.17 -3.22 -79.53
N ASP A 413 57.40 -3.16 -78.99
CA ASP A 413 58.49 -2.38 -79.58
C ASP A 413 58.89 -2.89 -80.98
N ASN A 414 58.84 -4.21 -81.19
CA ASN A 414 59.09 -4.81 -82.50
C ASN A 414 57.97 -4.50 -83.50
N MET A 415 56.72 -4.48 -83.03
CA MET A 415 55.56 -4.11 -83.84
C MET A 415 55.62 -2.64 -84.30
N GLU A 416 56.03 -1.71 -83.42
CA GLU A 416 56.23 -0.30 -83.78
C GLU A 416 57.30 -0.12 -84.86
N LYS A 417 58.42 -0.84 -84.75
CA LYS A 417 59.50 -0.79 -85.75
C LYS A 417 59.01 -1.24 -87.13
N ASP A 418 58.18 -2.28 -87.19
CA ASP A 418 57.68 -2.83 -88.45
C ASP A 418 56.61 -1.93 -89.10
N ILE A 419 55.77 -1.27 -88.29
CA ILE A 419 54.84 -0.23 -88.75
C ILE A 419 55.61 0.97 -89.32
N MET A 420 56.66 1.45 -88.63
CA MET A 420 57.48 2.56 -89.12
C MET A 420 58.22 2.23 -90.42
N ALA A 421 58.73 1.00 -90.58
CA ALA A 421 59.35 0.54 -91.81
C ALA A 421 58.34 0.50 -92.98
N THR A 422 57.11 0.08 -92.70
CA THR A 422 56.02 0.01 -93.68
C THR A 422 55.54 1.40 -94.10
N MET A 423 55.48 2.37 -93.18
CA MET A 423 55.17 3.77 -93.50
C MET A 423 56.26 4.42 -94.36
N ARG A 424 57.56 4.24 -94.04
CA ARG A 424 58.66 4.79 -94.86
C ARG A 424 58.66 4.27 -96.30
N ARG A 425 58.30 3.01 -96.53
CA ARG A 425 58.14 2.44 -97.89
C ARG A 425 56.99 3.07 -98.68
N LYS A 426 55.87 3.38 -98.02
CA LYS A 426 54.69 3.97 -98.70
C LYS A 426 54.88 5.46 -99.05
N THR A 427 55.72 6.20 -98.31
CA THR A 427 55.99 7.63 -98.59
C THR A 427 56.93 7.85 -99.78
N MET A 428 57.88 6.94 -100.05
CA MET A 428 58.78 7.07 -101.22
C MET A 428 58.18 6.62 -102.56
N SER A 429 57.08 5.86 -102.54
CA SER A 429 56.40 5.36 -103.75
C SER A 429 55.44 6.37 -104.42
N ARG A 430 55.10 7.50 -103.76
CA ARG A 430 54.12 8.49 -104.27
C ARG A 430 54.72 9.74 -104.92
N ALA A 431 56.05 9.90 -104.90
CA ALA A 431 56.71 11.08 -105.48
C ALA A 431 57.04 10.97 -106.99
N HIS A 432 56.86 9.79 -107.62
CA HIS A 432 57.24 9.57 -109.03
C HIS A 432 56.12 9.68 -110.08
N THR A 433 54.87 10.00 -109.71
CA THR A 433 53.69 9.96 -110.62
C THR A 433 53.01 11.30 -110.91
N TRP A 434 53.54 12.45 -110.47
CA TRP A 434 52.94 13.77 -110.75
C TRP A 434 53.57 14.56 -111.91
N ASN A 435 54.56 14.00 -112.62
CA ASN A 435 55.15 14.63 -113.82
C ASN A 435 54.40 14.32 -115.14
N THR A 436 53.21 13.71 -115.12
CA THR A 436 52.56 13.20 -116.36
C THR A 436 51.10 13.60 -116.58
N ALA A 437 50.49 14.46 -115.77
CA ALA A 437 49.08 14.86 -115.95
C ALA A 437 48.85 16.38 -116.11
N LEU A 438 49.85 17.07 -116.66
CA LEU A 438 49.69 18.34 -117.39
C LEU A 438 49.19 18.03 -118.81
N SER A 439 47.92 17.62 -118.97
CA SER A 439 47.24 17.70 -120.27
C SER A 439 45.74 17.52 -120.12
N MET A 440 44.99 18.44 -120.72
CA MET A 440 43.53 18.44 -120.93
C MET A 440 42.72 18.93 -119.73
N GLY A 441 42.03 20.07 -119.73
CA GLY A 441 41.62 20.95 -120.82
C GLY A 441 40.11 21.19 -120.75
N GLY A 442 39.70 22.46 -120.71
CA GLY A 442 38.43 22.92 -121.27
C GLY A 442 37.21 23.03 -120.34
N ALA A 443 36.87 24.28 -119.98
CA ALA A 443 35.49 24.79 -119.89
C ALA A 443 34.80 24.68 -121.29
N PRO A 444 33.47 24.85 -121.50
CA PRO A 444 32.50 25.80 -120.90
C PRO A 444 31.14 25.11 -120.56
N VAL A 445 30.03 25.71 -120.13
CA VAL A 445 29.34 27.01 -120.31
C VAL A 445 28.60 27.34 -119.02
#